data_AF-A0A940ZMP2-F1
#
_entry.id   AF-A0A940ZMP2-F1
#
_cell.length_a   1.000
_cell.length_b   1.000
_cell.length_c   1.000
_cell.angle_alpha   90.00
_cell.angle_beta   90.00
_cell.angle_gamma   90.00
#
_symmetry.space_group_name_H-M   'P 1'
#
loop_
_entity.id
_entity.type
_entity.pdbx_description
1 polymer ?
#
loop_
_entity_poly.entity_id
_entity_poly.type
_entity_poly.pdbx_seq_one_letter_code
_entity_poly.pdbx_strand_id
1 'polypeptide(L)'
;MPKKYHIDTKVTPLELDYIYKFRIERGENCINCGKCTKVCIYEVHKRGRDGDTRKMAQPSTVTCRNCFRCIQECPRGALEKSLDTDFLNIGGSYWKPDMFITLWKQAEDGKVPVTGAGYRGPFTGPGFDGMWTDMSEIVRPTRDGIHGREYISTSVELGRKLNHLAFDERGALRSEIHDTIDIPLPIIFDFPYEKISANVRTGIVKAAAKLNTFTILSVKDITPDLKGEIKNIIPLMSHKDIDANKDLVKSVRIVALEYADGMAEDLPAIIEKIKKLGSILTMVRISATRSVENTVLKLAQKGAEIIHVVADYRGTEIGTVAGEKPPLLSRDVIRAVHLKLVDEKVRDEVTIVFSGGIAMAEHVPKAMICGTDLTAIDIPLLIALGTRLYEEPEKILVFAEGLESISVGTITQRMVNLMGAWHSQLLEVMGAMGIREARRLRGETGRAIFYDEIDAETFGKLFKKSETVSL
;
A
#
# COMPACT_ATOMS: atom_id res chain seq x y z
N MET A 1 -8.67 -7.96 20.91
CA MET A 1 -9.03 -8.46 19.56
C MET A 1 -9.13 -9.97 19.56
N PRO A 2 -10.05 -10.58 18.79
CA PRO A 2 -10.02 -12.03 18.56
C PRO A 2 -8.67 -12.46 18.00
N LYS A 3 -8.11 -13.58 18.48
CA LYS A 3 -6.82 -14.12 17.99
C LYS A 3 -6.74 -14.23 16.46
N LYS A 4 -7.88 -14.42 15.79
CA LYS A 4 -8.00 -14.54 14.33
C LYS A 4 -7.53 -13.29 13.55
N TYR A 5 -7.58 -12.10 14.17
CA TYR A 5 -7.28 -10.82 13.50
C TYR A 5 -6.03 -10.13 14.03
N HIS A 6 -5.28 -10.78 14.92
CA HIS A 6 -4.01 -10.24 15.42
C HIS A 6 -2.88 -10.63 14.46
N ILE A 7 -2.08 -9.64 14.06
CA ILE A 7 -0.89 -9.87 13.24
C ILE A 7 0.31 -9.97 14.19
N ASP A 8 0.92 -11.15 14.26
CA ASP A 8 2.07 -11.39 15.13
C ASP A 8 3.34 -10.74 14.55
N THR A 9 3.63 -9.52 15.03
CA THR A 9 4.83 -8.77 14.68
C THR A 9 6.02 -9.16 15.54
N LYS A 10 7.21 -9.19 14.96
CA LYS A 10 8.47 -9.51 15.65
C LYS A 10 9.60 -8.65 15.11
N VAL A 11 10.42 -8.05 15.98
CA VAL A 11 11.59 -7.28 15.57
C VAL A 11 12.50 -8.13 14.66
N THR A 12 12.66 -7.69 13.41
CA THR A 12 13.30 -8.42 12.31
C THR A 12 14.21 -7.47 11.53
N PRO A 13 15.40 -7.13 12.08
CA PRO A 13 16.39 -6.31 11.39
C PRO A 13 16.97 -7.04 10.17
N LEU A 14 17.43 -6.27 9.19
CA LEU A 14 18.24 -6.77 8.07
C LEU A 14 19.67 -6.28 8.25
N GLU A 15 20.62 -7.16 7.94
CA GLU A 15 22.04 -6.81 7.84
C GLU A 15 22.35 -6.25 6.45
N LEU A 16 21.65 -5.18 6.08
CA LEU A 16 21.82 -4.45 4.82
C LEU A 16 22.04 -2.97 5.09
N ASP A 17 22.61 -2.27 4.12
CA ASP A 17 22.80 -0.83 4.20
C ASP A 17 21.48 -0.08 4.33
N TYR A 18 21.28 0.50 5.51
CA TYR A 18 20.10 1.25 5.88
C TYR A 18 20.14 2.67 5.33
N ILE A 19 19.04 3.15 4.76
CA ILE A 19 18.90 4.57 4.41
C ILE A 19 18.70 5.37 5.69
N TYR A 20 19.51 6.40 5.90
CA TYR A 20 19.41 7.31 7.03
C TYR A 20 19.36 8.75 6.55
N LYS A 21 18.59 9.59 7.26
CA LYS A 21 18.39 10.99 6.89
C LYS A 21 19.62 11.87 7.08
N PHE A 22 20.34 11.64 8.17
CA PHE A 22 21.46 12.46 8.58
C PHE A 22 22.72 11.62 8.59
N ARG A 23 23.79 12.14 8.01
CA ARG A 23 25.14 11.59 8.10
C ARG A 23 25.92 12.28 9.21
N ILE A 24 26.66 11.53 10.01
CA ILE A 24 27.57 12.07 11.01
C ILE A 24 28.97 11.52 10.77
N GLU A 25 29.95 12.41 10.71
CA GLU A 25 31.34 12.05 10.41
C GLU A 25 32.26 12.56 11.51
N ARG A 26 33.34 11.81 11.73
CA ARG A 26 34.37 12.14 12.72
C ARG A 26 35.66 12.49 11.99
N GLY A 27 36.06 13.76 12.09
CA GLY A 27 37.28 14.27 11.49
C GLY A 27 38.55 13.82 12.23
N GLU A 28 39.69 14.00 11.56
CA GLU A 28 41.02 13.60 12.05
C GLU A 28 41.49 14.40 13.27
N ASN A 29 40.95 15.60 13.48
CA ASN A 29 41.20 16.43 14.66
C ASN A 29 40.57 15.88 15.97
N CYS A 30 39.95 14.70 15.92
CA CYS A 30 39.39 14.02 17.09
C CYS A 30 40.48 13.46 18.02
N ILE A 31 40.62 14.07 19.20
CA ILE A 31 41.56 13.64 20.26
C ILE A 31 41.07 12.44 21.11
N ASN A 32 40.04 11.71 20.68
CA ASN A 32 39.48 10.55 21.38
C ASN A 32 39.09 10.77 22.86
N CYS A 33 38.66 11.98 23.22
CA CYS A 33 38.29 12.33 24.61
C CYS A 33 37.05 11.58 25.16
N GLY A 34 36.21 11.01 24.29
CA GLY A 34 35.01 10.26 24.68
C GLY A 34 33.84 11.11 25.17
N LYS A 35 33.92 12.45 25.18
CA LYS A 35 32.80 13.30 25.60
C LYS A 35 31.52 13.04 24.78
N CYS A 36 31.67 12.81 23.48
CA CYS A 36 30.57 12.45 22.58
C CYS A 36 29.79 11.19 22.99
N THR A 37 30.42 10.21 23.67
CA THR A 37 29.71 9.01 24.17
C THR A 37 28.87 9.33 25.41
N LYS A 38 29.32 10.27 26.25
CA LYS A 38 28.61 10.66 27.48
C LYS A 38 27.38 11.53 27.19
N VAL A 39 27.45 12.37 26.14
CA VAL A 39 26.37 13.32 25.84
C VAL A 39 25.33 12.77 24.86
N CYS A 40 25.68 11.76 24.06
CA CYS A 40 24.78 11.16 23.09
C CYS A 40 23.89 10.10 23.72
N ILE A 41 22.63 10.45 23.97
CA ILE A 41 21.61 9.52 24.52
C ILE A 41 21.20 8.41 23.54
N TYR A 42 21.48 8.58 22.24
CA TYR A 42 21.12 7.64 21.17
C TYR A 42 22.23 6.65 20.84
N GLU A 43 23.32 6.66 21.62
CA GLU A 43 24.47 5.76 21.45
C GLU A 43 25.13 5.76 20.06
N VAL A 44 25.05 6.87 19.33
CA VAL A 44 25.72 7.05 18.03
C VAL A 44 27.24 6.83 18.15
N HIS A 45 27.82 7.19 19.29
CA HIS A 45 29.26 7.12 19.50
C HIS A 45 29.61 6.02 20.50
N LYS A 46 30.49 5.09 20.11
CA LYS A 46 31.03 4.03 20.96
C LYS A 46 32.56 4.04 20.93
N ARG A 47 33.21 3.50 21.95
CA ARG A 47 34.65 3.20 21.92
C ARG A 47 34.89 2.00 21.00
N GLY A 48 36.08 1.90 20.40
CA GLY A 48 36.47 0.72 19.62
C GLY A 48 36.38 -0.55 20.47
N ARG A 49 35.77 -1.61 19.94
CA ARG A 49 35.65 -2.91 20.63
C ARG A 49 36.81 -3.85 20.29
N ASP A 50 37.35 -3.78 19.07
CA ASP A 50 38.35 -4.73 18.55
C ASP A 50 39.73 -4.06 18.46
N GLY A 51 40.38 -3.84 19.60
CA GLY A 51 41.76 -3.34 19.68
C GLY A 51 42.00 -2.35 20.81
N ASP A 52 41.91 -1.05 20.53
CA ASP A 52 42.24 0.03 21.47
C ASP A 52 40.98 0.74 21.99
N THR A 53 40.61 0.44 23.24
CA THR A 53 39.47 1.07 23.94
C THR A 53 39.66 2.56 24.19
N ARG A 54 40.87 3.10 23.98
CA ARG A 54 41.15 4.55 24.05
C ARG A 54 40.77 5.26 22.76
N LYS A 55 40.53 4.55 21.65
CA LYS A 55 40.07 5.14 20.38
C LYS A 55 38.56 5.13 20.28
N MET A 56 38.04 6.16 19.64
CA MET A 56 36.63 6.23 19.26
C MET A 56 36.38 5.36 18.03
N ALA A 57 35.28 4.61 18.02
CA ALA A 57 34.79 3.96 16.82
C ALA A 57 34.17 5.01 15.87
N GLN A 58 33.99 4.60 14.61
CA GLN A 58 33.20 5.38 13.67
C GLN A 58 31.77 5.54 14.21
N PRO A 59 31.17 6.74 14.05
CA PRO A 59 29.83 6.99 14.55
C PRO A 59 28.79 6.13 13.80
N SER A 60 27.81 5.60 14.53
CA SER A 60 26.68 4.89 13.95
C SER A 60 25.63 5.89 13.49
N THR A 61 25.68 6.22 12.21
CA THR A 61 24.80 7.20 11.59
C THR A 61 23.31 6.80 11.67
N VAL A 62 23.03 5.50 11.59
CA VAL A 62 21.69 4.90 11.64
C VAL A 62 20.90 5.30 12.91
N THR A 63 21.58 5.53 14.04
CA THR A 63 20.90 5.87 15.30
C THR A 63 20.81 7.37 15.55
N CYS A 64 21.37 8.21 14.69
CA CYS A 64 21.41 9.65 14.88
C CYS A 64 20.02 10.30 14.77
N ARG A 65 19.64 11.12 15.76
CA ARG A 65 18.35 11.85 15.82
C ARG A 65 18.49 13.37 15.72
N ASN A 66 19.59 13.87 15.14
CA ASN A 66 19.74 15.28 14.80
C ASN A 66 19.63 16.29 15.97
N CYS A 67 20.04 15.90 17.19
CA CYS A 67 19.97 16.80 18.36
C CYS A 67 21.17 17.75 18.51
N PHE A 68 22.19 17.64 17.66
CA PHE A 68 23.45 18.43 17.65
C PHE A 68 24.31 18.43 18.93
N ARG A 69 23.87 17.78 20.01
CA ARG A 69 24.56 17.80 21.30
C ARG A 69 26.00 17.29 21.24
N CYS A 70 26.27 16.22 20.49
CA CYS A 70 27.64 15.69 20.36
C CYS A 70 28.58 16.65 19.62
N ILE A 71 28.06 17.44 18.67
CA ILE A 71 28.82 18.43 17.89
C ILE A 71 29.15 19.62 18.78
N GLN A 72 28.15 20.19 19.44
CA GLN A 72 28.31 21.36 20.33
C GLN A 72 29.26 21.08 21.49
N GLU A 73 29.20 19.87 22.05
CA GLU A 73 30.01 19.49 23.20
C GLU A 73 31.42 19.02 22.83
N CYS A 74 31.75 18.90 21.53
CA CYS A 74 33.05 18.41 21.08
C CYS A 74 34.13 19.49 21.27
N PRO A 75 35.12 19.31 22.17
CA PRO A 75 36.09 20.36 22.49
C PRO A 75 37.02 20.72 21.32
N ARG A 76 37.07 19.89 20.27
CA ARG A 76 37.89 20.10 19.07
C ARG A 76 37.06 20.41 17.82
N GLY A 77 35.73 20.46 17.92
CA GLY A 77 34.86 20.60 16.75
C GLY A 77 35.07 19.50 15.71
N ALA A 78 35.37 18.27 16.16
CA ALA A 78 35.79 17.17 15.29
C ALA A 78 34.63 16.31 14.75
N LEU A 79 33.38 16.75 14.93
CA LEU A 79 32.20 16.03 14.47
C LEU A 79 31.41 16.94 13.54
N GLU A 80 31.11 16.43 12.36
CA GLU A 80 30.29 17.11 11.36
C GLU A 80 29.01 16.31 11.11
N LYS A 81 27.93 17.01 10.76
CA LYS A 81 26.69 16.37 10.37
C LYS A 81 26.08 17.05 9.15
N SER A 82 25.81 16.24 8.14
CA SER A 82 25.22 16.62 6.86
C SER A 82 23.93 15.81 6.62
N LEU A 83 23.19 16.17 5.58
CA LEU A 83 22.18 15.28 5.01
C LEU A 83 22.91 14.20 4.22
N ASP A 84 22.40 12.98 4.28
CA ASP A 84 22.97 11.89 3.51
C ASP A 84 22.66 12.06 2.01
N THR A 85 23.65 11.77 1.15
CA THR A 85 23.51 11.92 -0.30
C THR A 85 22.50 10.93 -0.88
N ASP A 86 22.48 9.69 -0.38
CA ASP A 86 21.52 8.69 -0.85
C ASP A 86 20.10 9.10 -0.42
N PHE A 87 19.95 9.65 0.79
CA PHE A 87 18.67 10.19 1.25
C PHE A 87 18.17 11.36 0.39
N LEU A 88 19.07 12.24 -0.07
CA LEU A 88 18.68 13.38 -0.92
C LEU A 88 18.28 12.94 -2.33
N ASN A 89 18.90 11.89 -2.85
CA ASN A 89 18.70 11.45 -4.24
C ASN A 89 17.62 10.36 -4.39
N ILE A 90 17.29 9.63 -3.33
CA ILE A 90 16.29 8.57 -3.40
C ILE A 90 14.88 9.14 -3.62
N GLY A 91 14.08 8.43 -4.40
CA GLY A 91 12.68 8.73 -4.64
C GLY A 91 12.49 9.73 -5.78
N GLY A 92 11.54 10.65 -5.60
CA GLY A 92 11.25 11.72 -6.52
C GLY A 92 10.02 12.56 -6.14
N SER A 93 9.24 12.92 -7.16
CA SER A 93 8.06 13.79 -7.01
C SER A 93 6.94 13.15 -6.19
N TYR A 94 6.79 11.83 -6.28
CA TYR A 94 5.78 11.06 -5.55
C TYR A 94 6.39 10.32 -4.36
N TRP A 95 7.37 9.45 -4.62
CA TRP A 95 8.03 8.66 -3.58
C TRP A 95 9.01 9.53 -2.80
N LYS A 96 8.67 9.93 -1.57
CA LYS A 96 9.52 10.80 -0.75
C LYS A 96 10.55 9.99 0.05
N PRO A 97 11.79 10.48 0.25
CA PRO A 97 12.81 9.81 1.05
C PRO A 97 12.35 9.36 2.45
N ASP A 98 11.56 10.19 3.13
CA ASP A 98 11.02 9.88 4.46
C ASP A 98 10.06 8.66 4.44
N MET A 99 9.40 8.37 3.31
CA MET A 99 8.57 7.16 3.14
C MET A 99 9.43 5.90 3.22
N PHE A 100 10.61 5.87 2.60
CA PHE A 100 11.51 4.71 2.61
C PHE A 100 11.97 4.37 4.03
N ILE A 101 12.39 5.39 4.79
CA ILE A 101 12.79 5.25 6.19
C ILE A 101 11.63 4.69 7.01
N THR A 102 10.42 5.22 6.79
CA THR A 102 9.22 4.85 7.53
C THR A 102 8.82 3.40 7.24
N LEU A 103 8.69 3.03 5.98
CA LEU A 103 8.33 1.67 5.54
C LEU A 103 9.36 0.65 6.00
N TRP A 104 10.66 0.97 5.91
CA TRP A 104 11.68 0.09 6.45
C TRP A 104 11.52 -0.12 7.95
N LYS A 105 11.29 0.96 8.72
CA LYS A 105 11.15 0.83 10.19
C LYS A 105 9.92 0.03 10.56
N GLN A 106 8.79 0.28 9.93
CA GLN A 106 7.58 -0.52 10.11
C GLN A 106 7.81 -2.01 9.79
N ALA A 107 8.56 -2.32 8.74
CA ALA A 107 8.92 -3.69 8.41
C ALA A 107 9.93 -4.31 9.40
N GLU A 108 10.79 -3.50 10.01
CA GLU A 108 11.77 -3.93 11.00
C GLU A 108 11.13 -4.22 12.35
N ASP A 109 10.29 -3.32 12.87
CA ASP A 109 9.76 -3.41 14.24
C ASP A 109 8.30 -3.87 14.31
N GLY A 110 7.55 -3.76 13.22
CA GLY A 110 6.10 -4.01 13.17
C GLY A 110 5.27 -3.00 13.95
N LYS A 111 5.79 -1.79 14.18
CA LYS A 111 5.16 -0.77 15.01
C LYS A 111 4.71 0.44 14.19
N VAL A 112 3.71 1.12 14.73
CA VAL A 112 3.30 2.43 14.23
C VAL A 112 4.44 3.43 14.51
N PRO A 113 4.94 4.16 13.51
CA PRO A 113 5.94 5.20 13.71
C PRO A 113 5.40 6.25 14.69
N VAL A 114 6.07 6.44 15.83
CA VAL A 114 5.60 7.35 16.89
C VAL A 114 5.60 8.79 16.38
N THR A 115 4.41 9.24 15.99
CA THR A 115 4.02 10.64 15.81
C THR A 115 2.60 10.74 16.36
N GLY A 116 2.23 11.83 17.04
CA GLY A 116 0.97 11.89 17.82
C GLY A 116 -0.30 11.51 17.03
N ALA A 117 -1.41 11.27 17.74
CA ALA A 117 -2.68 10.75 17.20
C ALA A 117 -3.46 11.74 16.29
N GLY A 118 -2.79 12.35 15.31
CA GLY A 118 -3.37 13.29 14.36
C GLY A 118 -2.69 13.19 13.00
N TYR A 119 -3.40 13.63 11.95
CA TYR A 119 -2.89 13.62 10.59
C TYR A 119 -1.68 14.56 10.45
N ARG A 120 -0.51 14.02 10.06
CA ARG A 120 0.73 14.80 9.80
C ARG A 120 1.08 14.95 8.32
N GLY A 121 0.28 14.35 7.44
CA GLY A 121 0.42 14.52 6.00
C GLY A 121 -0.02 15.91 5.55
N PRO A 122 0.44 16.35 4.36
CA PRO A 122 -0.07 17.56 3.72
C PRO A 122 -1.61 17.51 3.59
N PHE A 123 -2.22 18.69 3.57
CA PHE A 123 -3.60 18.90 3.12
C PHE A 123 -3.66 19.67 1.81
N THR A 124 -2.52 20.22 1.37
CA THR A 124 -2.40 21.04 0.17
C THR A 124 -1.44 20.31 -0.76
N GLY A 125 -1.99 19.49 -1.64
CA GLY A 125 -1.19 18.68 -2.55
C GLY A 125 -2.05 17.86 -3.51
N PRO A 126 -1.42 17.22 -4.50
CA PRO A 126 -2.12 16.45 -5.51
C PRO A 126 -2.59 15.09 -4.97
N GLY A 127 -3.70 14.56 -5.50
CA GLY A 127 -4.20 13.23 -5.15
C GLY A 127 -4.53 13.09 -3.66
N PHE A 128 -3.98 12.08 -2.99
CA PHE A 128 -4.25 11.83 -1.57
C PHE A 128 -3.73 12.94 -0.64
N ASP A 129 -2.75 13.75 -1.05
CA ASP A 129 -2.23 14.86 -0.25
C ASP A 129 -3.22 16.04 -0.14
N GLY A 130 -4.23 16.08 -1.02
CA GLY A 130 -5.34 17.04 -0.99
C GLY A 130 -6.55 16.53 -0.23
N MET A 131 -6.38 15.52 0.63
CA MET A 131 -7.47 14.84 1.34
C MET A 131 -7.08 14.57 2.79
N TRP A 132 -7.98 14.86 3.72
CA TRP A 132 -7.90 14.42 5.11
C TRP A 132 -9.10 13.57 5.50
N THR A 133 -8.92 12.71 6.50
CA THR A 133 -10.02 11.98 7.14
C THR A 133 -10.54 12.79 8.32
N ASP A 134 -11.85 12.95 8.44
CA ASP A 134 -12.47 13.62 9.57
C ASP A 134 -12.40 12.72 10.82
N MET A 135 -11.62 13.16 11.80
CA MET A 135 -11.45 12.50 13.10
C MET A 135 -12.51 13.05 14.07
N SER A 136 -13.79 12.84 13.75
CA SER A 136 -14.90 13.44 14.50
C SER A 136 -15.14 12.83 15.88
N GLU A 137 -14.55 11.68 16.22
CA GLU A 137 -14.72 11.03 17.52
C GLU A 137 -13.58 11.34 18.51
N ILE A 138 -13.45 12.62 18.88
CA ILE A 138 -12.58 13.10 19.97
C ILE A 138 -13.43 13.27 21.26
N VAL A 139 -14.24 12.26 21.60
CA VAL A 139 -14.99 12.24 22.86
C VAL A 139 -14.41 11.16 23.78
N ARG A 140 -14.35 11.47 25.08
CA ARG A 140 -13.81 10.55 26.10
C ARG A 140 -14.90 9.57 26.56
N PRO A 141 -14.63 8.25 26.63
CA PRO A 141 -13.37 7.60 26.27
C PRO A 141 -13.24 7.42 24.74
N THR A 142 -12.03 7.67 24.22
CA THR A 142 -11.72 7.46 22.80
C THR A 142 -11.92 5.99 22.42
N ARG A 143 -12.55 5.74 21.27
CA ARG A 143 -12.60 4.40 20.69
C ARG A 143 -11.19 3.96 20.34
N ASP A 144 -10.75 2.89 20.99
CA ASP A 144 -9.37 2.43 20.93
C ASP A 144 -9.34 1.00 20.37
N GLY A 145 -9.25 0.94 19.05
CA GLY A 145 -9.22 -0.32 18.29
C GLY A 145 -7.92 -1.10 18.48
N ILE A 146 -6.78 -0.40 18.62
CA ILE A 146 -5.47 -1.03 18.82
C ILE A 146 -5.42 -1.77 20.16
N HIS A 147 -5.82 -1.10 21.25
CA HIS A 147 -5.78 -1.71 22.57
C HIS A 147 -7.00 -2.59 22.87
N GLY A 148 -7.85 -2.81 21.86
CA GLY A 148 -8.97 -3.75 21.92
C GLY A 148 -10.08 -3.36 22.89
N ARG A 149 -10.20 -2.06 23.23
CA ARG A 149 -11.34 -1.55 24.01
C ARG A 149 -12.63 -1.63 23.19
N GLU A 150 -12.51 -1.54 21.88
CA GLU A 150 -13.60 -1.82 20.94
C GLU A 150 -13.16 -2.79 19.85
N TYR A 151 -14.12 -3.54 19.32
CA TYR A 151 -13.91 -4.38 18.14
C TYR A 151 -14.15 -3.57 16.87
N ILE A 152 -13.10 -3.43 16.05
CA ILE A 152 -13.16 -2.87 14.70
C ILE A 152 -12.81 -3.99 13.73
N SER A 153 -13.75 -4.33 12.82
CA SER A 153 -13.51 -5.30 11.77
C SER A 153 -12.82 -4.63 10.59
N THR A 154 -11.61 -5.09 10.27
CA THR A 154 -10.87 -4.70 9.07
C THR A 154 -11.14 -5.61 7.87
N SER A 155 -12.05 -6.58 8.02
CA SER A 155 -12.31 -7.58 6.99
C SER A 155 -13.08 -7.00 5.81
N VAL A 156 -12.77 -7.48 4.61
CA VAL A 156 -13.48 -7.15 3.36
C VAL A 156 -13.78 -8.41 2.56
N GLU A 157 -14.75 -8.30 1.67
CA GLU A 157 -15.23 -9.40 0.82
C GLU A 157 -14.81 -9.16 -0.63
N LEU A 158 -14.26 -10.19 -1.25
CA LEU A 158 -13.94 -10.28 -2.67
C LEU A 158 -15.01 -11.11 -3.38
N GLY A 159 -15.58 -10.57 -4.45
CA GLY A 159 -16.51 -11.29 -5.32
C GLY A 159 -17.77 -10.48 -5.62
N ARG A 160 -18.59 -11.04 -6.51
CA ARG A 160 -19.84 -10.39 -6.92
C ARG A 160 -20.86 -10.46 -5.79
N LYS A 161 -21.63 -9.39 -5.61
CA LYS A 161 -22.73 -9.32 -4.65
C LYS A 161 -24.06 -9.18 -5.37
N LEU A 162 -25.12 -9.62 -4.71
CA LEU A 162 -26.48 -9.45 -5.21
C LEU A 162 -26.94 -8.01 -4.98
N ASN A 163 -27.54 -7.41 -6.01
CA ASN A 163 -28.20 -6.12 -5.89
C ASN A 163 -29.45 -6.22 -5.01
N HIS A 164 -30.27 -7.26 -5.23
CA HIS A 164 -31.47 -7.53 -4.47
C HIS A 164 -31.78 -9.03 -4.41
N LEU A 165 -32.53 -9.43 -3.39
CA LEU A 165 -33.08 -10.78 -3.28
C LEU A 165 -34.40 -10.84 -4.05
N ALA A 166 -34.52 -11.80 -4.96
CA ALA A 166 -35.74 -12.10 -5.69
C ALA A 166 -36.31 -13.43 -5.18
N PHE A 167 -37.63 -13.47 -4.98
CA PHE A 167 -38.34 -14.66 -4.50
C PHE A 167 -39.41 -15.07 -5.52
N ASP A 168 -39.70 -16.36 -5.59
CA ASP A 168 -40.81 -16.88 -6.38
C ASP A 168 -42.16 -16.66 -5.66
N GLU A 169 -43.26 -17.00 -6.34
CA GLU A 169 -44.62 -16.86 -5.79
C GLU A 169 -44.87 -17.72 -4.53
N ARG A 170 -44.00 -18.69 -4.25
CA ARG A 170 -44.06 -19.58 -3.07
C ARG A 170 -43.13 -19.10 -1.95
N GLY A 171 -42.43 -17.98 -2.14
CA GLY A 171 -41.49 -17.41 -1.18
C GLY A 171 -40.10 -18.07 -1.20
N ALA A 172 -39.78 -18.92 -2.18
CA ALA A 172 -38.45 -19.50 -2.32
C ALA A 172 -37.49 -18.51 -3.01
N LEU A 173 -36.23 -18.48 -2.57
CA LEU A 173 -35.22 -17.59 -3.14
C LEU A 173 -34.90 -18.00 -4.58
N ARG A 174 -35.12 -17.08 -5.52
CA ARG A 174 -34.77 -17.22 -6.93
C ARG A 174 -33.39 -16.67 -7.25
N SER A 175 -32.89 -15.70 -6.48
CA SER A 175 -31.55 -15.15 -6.68
C SER A 175 -30.47 -16.21 -6.46
N GLU A 176 -29.52 -16.30 -7.39
CA GLU A 176 -28.33 -17.14 -7.24
C GLU A 176 -27.31 -16.44 -6.35
N ILE A 177 -27.00 -17.00 -5.19
CA ILE A 177 -25.98 -16.44 -4.30
C ILE A 177 -24.60 -16.72 -4.90
N HIS A 178 -23.85 -15.66 -5.17
CA HIS A 178 -22.49 -15.77 -5.69
C HIS A 178 -21.50 -16.16 -4.59
N ASP A 179 -20.47 -16.92 -4.97
CA ASP A 179 -19.33 -17.21 -4.10
C ASP A 179 -18.60 -15.90 -3.77
N THR A 180 -18.18 -15.76 -2.52
CA THR A 180 -17.38 -14.64 -2.03
C THR A 180 -16.26 -15.13 -1.14
N ILE A 181 -15.19 -14.35 -1.03
CA ILE A 181 -14.03 -14.68 -0.19
C ILE A 181 -13.75 -13.52 0.76
N ASP A 182 -13.75 -13.82 2.05
CA ASP A 182 -13.32 -12.88 3.09
C ASP A 182 -11.81 -12.86 3.24
N ILE A 183 -11.25 -11.64 3.32
CA ILE A 183 -9.88 -11.41 3.80
C ILE A 183 -9.91 -10.49 5.02
N PRO A 184 -9.02 -10.68 6.02
CA PRO A 184 -9.06 -9.94 7.29
C PRO A 184 -8.50 -8.52 7.21
N LEU A 185 -7.85 -8.17 6.09
CA LEU A 185 -7.16 -6.90 5.85
C LEU A 185 -7.54 -6.43 4.43
N PRO A 186 -7.88 -5.14 4.20
CA PRO A 186 -8.27 -4.63 2.88
C PRO A 186 -7.06 -4.38 1.98
N ILE A 187 -6.13 -5.34 1.96
CA ILE A 187 -4.87 -5.28 1.25
C ILE A 187 -4.57 -6.66 0.67
N ILE A 188 -4.36 -6.71 -0.65
CA ILE A 188 -3.71 -7.83 -1.34
C ILE A 188 -2.35 -7.39 -1.87
N PHE A 189 -1.53 -8.33 -2.30
CA PHE A 189 -0.20 -8.05 -2.85
C PHE A 189 -0.21 -8.15 -4.37
N ASP A 190 0.47 -7.22 -5.04
CA ASP A 190 0.48 -7.10 -6.49
C ASP A 190 1.92 -7.16 -7.03
N PHE A 191 2.38 -8.35 -7.44
CA PHE A 191 3.76 -8.56 -7.87
C PHE A 191 3.88 -9.18 -9.26
N PRO A 192 3.45 -8.51 -10.33
CA PRO A 192 3.78 -8.92 -11.70
C PRO A 192 5.22 -8.53 -12.09
N TYR A 193 6.18 -8.57 -11.14
CA TYR A 193 7.58 -8.22 -11.39
C TYR A 193 8.38 -9.47 -11.75
N GLU A 194 8.93 -9.49 -12.96
CA GLU A 194 9.73 -10.64 -13.44
C GLU A 194 11.13 -10.71 -12.78
N LYS A 195 11.63 -9.61 -12.20
CA LYS A 195 13.00 -9.48 -11.67
C LYS A 195 13.09 -9.60 -10.14
N ILE A 196 12.36 -10.54 -9.54
CA ILE A 196 12.48 -10.86 -8.11
C ILE A 196 13.11 -12.25 -7.90
N SER A 197 13.99 -12.37 -6.91
CA SER A 197 14.61 -13.65 -6.58
C SER A 197 13.57 -14.67 -6.07
N ALA A 198 13.87 -15.96 -6.21
CA ALA A 198 13.00 -17.03 -5.73
C ALA A 198 12.68 -16.89 -4.23
N ASN A 199 13.67 -16.53 -3.42
CA ASN A 199 13.49 -16.32 -1.98
C ASN A 199 12.49 -15.20 -1.67
N VAL A 200 12.56 -14.09 -2.41
CA VAL A 200 11.61 -12.97 -2.28
C VAL A 200 10.21 -13.42 -2.67
N ARG A 201 10.08 -14.14 -3.79
CA ARG A 201 8.80 -14.66 -4.27
C ARG A 201 8.15 -15.62 -3.27
N THR A 202 8.88 -16.61 -2.79
CA THR A 202 8.38 -17.54 -1.76
C THR A 202 8.05 -16.80 -0.46
N GLY A 203 8.84 -15.80 -0.08
CA GLY A 203 8.58 -14.96 1.09
C GLY A 203 7.27 -14.16 0.99
N ILE A 204 6.99 -13.57 -0.17
CA ILE A 204 5.73 -12.85 -0.46
C ILE A 204 4.53 -13.79 -0.32
N VAL A 205 4.61 -14.96 -0.96
CA VAL A 205 3.52 -15.96 -0.92
C VAL A 205 3.26 -16.43 0.51
N LYS A 206 4.32 -16.74 1.27
CA LYS A 206 4.19 -17.14 2.68
C LYS A 206 3.66 -16.01 3.56
N ALA A 207 4.01 -14.75 3.27
CA ALA A 207 3.45 -13.60 3.98
C ALA A 207 1.96 -13.45 3.71
N ALA A 208 1.54 -13.57 2.44
CA ALA A 208 0.12 -13.53 2.07
C ALA A 208 -0.68 -14.63 2.76
N ALA A 209 -0.15 -15.87 2.78
CA ALA A 209 -0.74 -17.00 3.49
C ALA A 209 -0.85 -16.74 5.01
N LYS A 210 0.22 -16.28 5.67
CA LYS A 210 0.22 -15.98 7.11
C LYS A 210 -0.76 -14.86 7.49
N LEU A 211 -0.99 -13.92 6.59
CA LEU A 211 -1.94 -12.81 6.75
C LEU A 211 -3.37 -13.18 6.30
N ASN A 212 -3.60 -14.39 5.79
CA ASN A 212 -4.85 -14.82 5.15
C ASN A 212 -5.33 -13.86 4.04
N THR A 213 -4.40 -13.32 3.27
CA THR A 213 -4.66 -12.48 2.09
C THR A 213 -4.09 -13.17 0.83
N PHE A 214 -4.11 -12.45 -0.29
CA PHE A 214 -3.69 -12.94 -1.59
C PHE A 214 -2.46 -12.21 -2.11
N THR A 215 -1.70 -12.90 -2.98
CA THR A 215 -0.69 -12.28 -3.84
C THR A 215 -0.98 -12.59 -5.31
N ILE A 216 -0.93 -11.57 -6.15
CA ILE A 216 -1.00 -11.71 -7.60
C ILE A 216 0.40 -12.02 -8.12
N LEU A 217 0.51 -13.08 -8.92
CA LEU A 217 1.75 -13.49 -9.59
C LEU A 217 1.45 -13.87 -11.04
N SER A 218 2.35 -13.54 -11.95
CA SER A 218 2.30 -14.07 -13.32
C SER A 218 2.27 -15.60 -13.29
N VAL A 219 1.47 -16.23 -14.16
CA VAL A 219 1.44 -17.71 -14.26
C VAL A 219 2.83 -18.30 -14.47
N LYS A 220 3.70 -17.60 -15.21
CA LYS A 220 5.08 -18.02 -15.48
C LYS A 220 5.93 -18.10 -14.21
N ASP A 221 5.57 -17.33 -13.20
CA ASP A 221 6.29 -17.22 -11.94
C ASP A 221 5.82 -18.21 -10.86
N ILE A 222 4.75 -18.95 -11.14
CA ILE A 222 4.20 -19.94 -10.21
C ILE A 222 4.93 -21.26 -10.38
N THR A 223 5.92 -21.47 -9.52
CA THR A 223 6.78 -22.65 -9.51
C THR A 223 6.26 -23.74 -8.57
N PRO A 224 6.64 -25.02 -8.75
CA PRO A 224 6.11 -26.13 -7.96
C PRO A 224 6.35 -26.03 -6.44
N ASP A 225 7.37 -25.31 -6.00
CA ASP A 225 7.67 -25.04 -4.58
C ASP A 225 6.61 -24.16 -3.90
N LEU A 226 5.83 -23.40 -4.67
CA LEU A 226 4.75 -22.55 -4.18
C LEU A 226 3.43 -23.30 -3.99
N LYS A 227 3.34 -24.57 -4.39
CA LYS A 227 2.11 -25.37 -4.32
C LYS A 227 1.52 -25.48 -2.91
N GLY A 228 2.36 -25.40 -1.86
CA GLY A 228 1.90 -25.45 -0.47
C GLY A 228 0.93 -24.32 -0.10
N GLU A 229 1.07 -23.16 -0.74
CA GLU A 229 0.28 -21.95 -0.45
C GLU A 229 -0.53 -21.49 -1.67
N ILE A 230 -0.82 -22.41 -2.60
CA ILE A 230 -1.47 -22.11 -3.89
C ILE A 230 -2.82 -21.41 -3.74
N LYS A 231 -3.53 -21.67 -2.64
CA LYS A 231 -4.83 -21.05 -2.33
C LYS A 231 -4.73 -19.54 -2.03
N ASN A 232 -3.54 -19.02 -1.76
CA ASN A 232 -3.27 -17.60 -1.49
C ASN A 232 -2.61 -16.91 -2.70
N ILE A 233 -2.48 -17.60 -3.82
CA ILE A 233 -1.95 -17.05 -5.08
C ILE A 233 -3.11 -16.77 -6.03
N ILE A 234 -3.09 -15.59 -6.65
CA ILE A 234 -3.95 -15.20 -7.76
C ILE A 234 -3.09 -15.25 -9.03
N PRO A 235 -3.17 -16.31 -9.84
CA PRO A 235 -2.44 -16.39 -11.10
C PRO A 235 -2.96 -15.33 -12.08
N LEU A 236 -2.05 -14.53 -12.60
CA LEU A 236 -2.27 -13.52 -13.63
C LEU A 236 -1.92 -14.08 -15.00
N MET A 237 -2.88 -14.04 -15.92
CA MET A 237 -2.73 -14.57 -17.28
C MET A 237 -3.61 -13.86 -18.31
N SER A 238 -3.41 -14.15 -19.60
CA SER A 238 -4.40 -13.82 -20.62
C SER A 238 -5.59 -14.79 -20.56
N HIS A 239 -6.79 -14.34 -20.91
CA HIS A 239 -7.96 -15.22 -21.03
C HIS A 239 -7.77 -16.38 -22.02
N LYS A 240 -6.82 -16.23 -22.97
CA LYS A 240 -6.46 -17.28 -23.93
C LYS A 240 -5.68 -18.44 -23.30
N ASP A 241 -4.98 -18.18 -22.20
CA ASP A 241 -4.10 -19.14 -21.54
C ASP A 241 -4.82 -20.02 -20.50
N ILE A 242 -6.12 -19.79 -20.28
CA ILE A 242 -6.94 -20.55 -19.32
C ILE A 242 -6.90 -22.05 -19.65
N ASP A 243 -6.98 -22.42 -20.94
CA ASP A 243 -7.00 -23.84 -21.32
C ASP A 243 -5.66 -24.53 -21.13
N ALA A 244 -4.56 -23.81 -21.33
CA ALA A 244 -3.21 -24.32 -21.10
C ALA A 244 -2.91 -24.52 -19.60
N ASN A 245 -3.62 -23.78 -18.74
CA ASN A 245 -3.38 -23.73 -17.29
C ASN A 245 -4.54 -24.31 -16.46
N LYS A 246 -5.37 -25.19 -17.03
CA LYS A 246 -6.58 -25.74 -16.35
C LYS A 246 -6.30 -26.31 -14.97
N ASP A 247 -5.21 -27.06 -14.82
CA ASP A 247 -4.89 -27.73 -13.56
C ASP A 247 -4.50 -26.73 -12.47
N LEU A 248 -3.79 -25.65 -12.85
CA LEU A 248 -3.49 -24.54 -11.96
C LEU A 248 -4.76 -23.80 -11.57
N VAL A 249 -5.63 -23.47 -12.55
CA VAL A 249 -6.90 -22.78 -12.32
C VAL A 249 -7.80 -23.54 -11.34
N LYS A 250 -7.88 -24.87 -11.44
CA LYS A 250 -8.63 -25.72 -10.51
C LYS A 250 -8.10 -25.69 -9.06
N SER A 251 -6.84 -25.31 -8.86
CA SER A 251 -6.19 -25.35 -7.55
C SER A 251 -6.24 -24.03 -6.78
N VAL A 252 -6.63 -22.93 -7.44
CA VAL A 252 -6.66 -21.58 -6.87
C VAL A 252 -8.09 -21.17 -6.51
N ARG A 253 -8.23 -20.05 -5.78
CA ARG A 253 -9.55 -19.49 -5.40
C ARG A 253 -9.98 -18.31 -6.26
N ILE A 254 -9.03 -17.60 -6.87
CA ILE A 254 -9.25 -16.44 -7.72
C ILE A 254 -8.27 -16.54 -8.89
N VAL A 255 -8.69 -16.20 -10.09
CA VAL A 255 -7.81 -16.02 -11.27
C VAL A 255 -7.88 -14.56 -11.72
N ALA A 256 -6.72 -13.95 -11.96
CA ALA A 256 -6.63 -12.62 -12.56
C ALA A 256 -6.40 -12.72 -14.07
N LEU A 257 -7.20 -11.99 -14.83
CA LEU A 257 -7.12 -11.91 -16.27
C LEU A 257 -6.72 -10.50 -16.69
N GLU A 258 -5.67 -10.39 -17.49
CA GLU A 258 -5.31 -9.11 -18.12
C GLU A 258 -6.42 -8.69 -19.09
N TYR A 259 -6.90 -7.46 -18.93
CA TYR A 259 -7.90 -6.88 -19.81
C TYR A 259 -7.31 -6.68 -21.22
N ALA A 260 -8.08 -7.10 -22.22
CA ALA A 260 -7.81 -6.85 -23.63
C ALA A 260 -9.02 -6.20 -24.29
N ASP A 261 -8.81 -5.43 -25.35
CA ASP A 261 -9.90 -4.79 -26.08
C ASP A 261 -10.91 -5.83 -26.59
N GLY A 262 -12.20 -5.54 -26.39
CA GLY A 262 -13.30 -6.45 -26.73
C GLY A 262 -13.63 -7.50 -25.66
N MET A 263 -12.76 -7.71 -24.66
CA MET A 263 -12.95 -8.73 -23.62
C MET A 263 -14.26 -8.57 -22.83
N ALA A 264 -14.79 -7.36 -22.71
CA ALA A 264 -16.04 -7.12 -21.98
C ALA A 264 -17.25 -7.88 -22.56
N GLU A 265 -17.30 -8.09 -23.88
CA GLU A 265 -18.39 -8.84 -24.51
C GLU A 265 -18.26 -10.35 -24.27
N ASP A 266 -17.03 -10.86 -24.23
CA ASP A 266 -16.73 -12.28 -24.00
C ASP A 266 -16.72 -12.66 -22.51
N LEU A 267 -16.71 -11.66 -21.61
CA LEU A 267 -16.57 -11.86 -20.17
C LEU A 267 -17.57 -12.87 -19.57
N PRO A 268 -18.88 -12.85 -19.90
CA PRO A 268 -19.82 -13.84 -19.37
C PRO A 268 -19.42 -15.28 -19.71
N ALA A 269 -19.00 -15.53 -20.96
CA ALA A 269 -18.56 -16.84 -21.42
C ALA A 269 -17.24 -17.27 -20.74
N ILE A 270 -16.33 -16.32 -20.52
CA ILE A 270 -15.07 -16.56 -19.78
C ILE A 270 -15.37 -16.96 -18.33
N ILE A 271 -16.25 -16.22 -17.63
CA ILE A 271 -16.64 -16.53 -16.25
C ILE A 271 -17.31 -17.91 -16.18
N GLU A 272 -18.24 -18.22 -17.09
CA GLU A 272 -18.89 -19.53 -17.14
C GLU A 272 -17.87 -20.67 -17.34
N LYS A 273 -16.87 -20.46 -18.21
CA LYS A 273 -15.79 -21.42 -18.44
C LYS A 273 -14.95 -21.66 -17.18
N ILE A 274 -14.63 -20.62 -16.42
CA ILE A 274 -13.89 -20.74 -15.15
C ILE A 274 -14.75 -21.43 -14.09
N LYS A 275 -16.04 -21.07 -13.97
CA LYS A 275 -16.98 -21.70 -13.03
C LYS A 275 -17.19 -23.19 -13.28
N LYS A 276 -17.08 -23.66 -14.53
CA LYS A 276 -17.08 -25.10 -14.87
C LYS A 276 -15.86 -25.86 -14.34
N LEU A 277 -14.76 -25.17 -14.00
CA LEU A 277 -13.56 -25.77 -13.41
C LEU A 277 -13.65 -25.85 -11.88
N GLY A 278 -14.50 -25.04 -11.25
CA GLY A 278 -14.77 -25.02 -9.80
C GLY A 278 -15.32 -23.67 -9.33
N SER A 279 -15.57 -23.56 -8.02
CA SER A 279 -15.92 -22.29 -7.35
C SER A 279 -14.73 -21.34 -7.27
N ILE A 280 -14.42 -20.70 -8.40
CA ILE A 280 -13.25 -19.83 -8.60
C ILE A 280 -13.76 -18.45 -9.03
N LEU A 281 -13.30 -17.40 -8.33
CA LEU A 281 -13.65 -16.03 -8.69
C LEU A 281 -12.78 -15.51 -9.84
N THR A 282 -13.36 -14.67 -10.68
CA THR A 282 -12.66 -14.00 -11.79
C THR A 282 -12.37 -12.54 -11.43
N MET A 283 -11.09 -12.18 -11.47
CA MET A 283 -10.62 -10.81 -11.37
C MET A 283 -10.19 -10.31 -12.76
N VAL A 284 -10.72 -9.17 -13.20
CA VAL A 284 -10.27 -8.51 -14.43
C VAL A 284 -9.32 -7.38 -14.05
N ARG A 285 -8.05 -7.51 -14.45
CA ARG A 285 -7.01 -6.52 -14.22
C ARG A 285 -6.97 -5.55 -15.40
N ILE A 286 -7.13 -4.26 -15.15
CA ILE A 286 -7.19 -3.21 -16.17
C ILE A 286 -6.31 -2.02 -15.78
N SER A 287 -5.59 -1.47 -16.74
CA SER A 287 -4.81 -0.24 -16.53
C SER A 287 -5.74 0.96 -16.33
N ALA A 288 -5.38 1.85 -15.40
CA ALA A 288 -6.05 3.12 -15.18
C ALA A 288 -5.71 4.09 -16.32
N THR A 289 -6.33 3.93 -17.47
CA THR A 289 -6.20 4.85 -18.60
C THR A 289 -7.27 5.94 -18.52
N ARG A 290 -7.18 6.92 -19.42
CA ARG A 290 -8.21 7.96 -19.52
C ARG A 290 -9.59 7.34 -19.70
N SER A 291 -10.56 7.84 -18.92
CA SER A 291 -11.96 7.42 -18.99
C SER A 291 -12.21 5.93 -18.67
N VAL A 292 -11.32 5.32 -17.87
CA VAL A 292 -11.39 3.90 -17.45
C VAL A 292 -12.73 3.55 -16.79
N GLU A 293 -13.41 4.51 -16.16
CA GLU A 293 -14.72 4.33 -15.54
C GLU A 293 -15.79 3.79 -16.50
N ASN A 294 -15.68 4.10 -17.80
CA ASN A 294 -16.60 3.57 -18.81
C ASN A 294 -16.34 2.09 -19.09
N THR A 295 -15.09 1.66 -19.12
CA THR A 295 -14.74 0.25 -19.31
C THR A 295 -15.08 -0.55 -18.05
N VAL A 296 -14.81 0.00 -16.86
CA VAL A 296 -15.18 -0.61 -15.59
C VAL A 296 -16.69 -0.80 -15.48
N LEU A 297 -17.48 0.20 -15.88
CA LEU A 297 -18.94 0.10 -15.94
C LEU A 297 -19.38 -1.05 -16.86
N LYS A 298 -18.84 -1.12 -18.07
CA LYS A 298 -19.17 -2.20 -19.02
C LYS A 298 -18.85 -3.57 -18.44
N LEU A 299 -17.67 -3.74 -17.83
CA LEU A 299 -17.28 -4.98 -17.18
C LEU A 299 -18.24 -5.35 -16.03
N ALA A 300 -18.61 -4.38 -15.18
CA ALA A 300 -19.55 -4.59 -14.08
C ALA A 300 -20.93 -5.04 -14.56
N GLN A 301 -21.47 -4.38 -15.61
CA GLN A 301 -22.74 -4.74 -16.25
C GLN A 301 -22.71 -6.12 -16.92
N LYS A 302 -21.53 -6.56 -17.39
CA LYS A 302 -21.30 -7.88 -17.99
C LYS A 302 -21.00 -8.97 -16.95
N GLY A 303 -21.19 -8.68 -15.66
CA GLY A 303 -21.11 -9.68 -14.61
C GLY A 303 -19.73 -9.85 -13.99
N ALA A 304 -18.80 -8.90 -14.17
CA ALA A 304 -17.50 -8.95 -13.49
C ALA A 304 -17.68 -9.11 -11.96
N GLU A 305 -16.88 -10.00 -11.37
CA GLU A 305 -16.93 -10.29 -9.94
C GLU A 305 -15.96 -9.38 -9.17
N ILE A 306 -14.74 -9.24 -9.69
CA ILE A 306 -13.71 -8.35 -9.16
C ILE A 306 -13.07 -7.59 -10.32
N ILE A 307 -12.93 -6.27 -10.20
CA ILE A 307 -12.22 -5.43 -11.17
C ILE A 307 -11.04 -4.78 -10.45
N HIS A 308 -9.83 -5.04 -10.94
CA HIS A 308 -8.59 -4.50 -10.43
C HIS A 308 -8.08 -3.40 -11.34
N VAL A 309 -8.26 -2.15 -10.93
CA VAL A 309 -7.79 -0.95 -11.65
C VAL A 309 -6.37 -0.61 -11.20
N VAL A 310 -5.44 -0.49 -12.16
CA VAL A 310 -4.00 -0.39 -11.91
C VAL A 310 -3.46 0.92 -12.49
N ALA A 311 -3.15 1.88 -11.62
CA ALA A 311 -2.41 3.09 -12.00
C ALA A 311 -0.91 2.82 -12.10
N ASP A 312 -0.16 3.83 -12.57
CA ASP A 312 1.29 3.75 -12.57
C ASP A 312 1.87 3.72 -11.13
N TYR A 313 3.19 3.62 -11.03
CA TYR A 313 3.87 3.56 -9.74
C TYR A 313 3.76 4.84 -8.90
N ARG A 314 3.34 5.97 -9.49
CA ARG A 314 3.04 7.24 -8.81
C ARG A 314 1.55 7.38 -8.48
N GLY A 315 0.73 6.41 -8.85
CA GLY A 315 -0.72 6.53 -8.73
C GLY A 315 -1.32 7.50 -9.75
N THR A 316 -0.79 7.51 -10.97
CA THR A 316 -1.20 8.37 -12.08
C THR A 316 -1.80 7.53 -13.21
N GLU A 317 -2.75 8.11 -13.95
CA GLU A 317 -3.24 7.51 -15.19
C GLU A 317 -2.11 7.11 -16.15
N ILE A 318 -2.26 5.97 -16.81
CA ILE A 318 -1.29 5.43 -17.76
C ILE A 318 -1.65 5.90 -19.17
N GLY A 319 -0.63 6.20 -19.98
CA GLY A 319 -0.79 6.46 -21.42
C GLY A 319 -1.25 7.87 -21.78
N THR A 320 -1.09 8.86 -20.88
CA THR A 320 -1.37 10.27 -21.21
C THR A 320 -0.28 10.87 -22.08
N VAL A 321 -0.67 11.54 -23.16
CA VAL A 321 0.24 12.19 -24.11
C VAL A 321 0.48 13.65 -23.72
N ALA A 322 1.70 14.15 -23.89
CA ALA A 322 2.04 15.55 -23.65
C ALA A 322 1.19 16.49 -24.53
N GLY A 323 0.52 17.47 -23.91
CA GLY A 323 -0.36 18.43 -24.60
C GLY A 323 -1.87 18.18 -24.41
N GLU A 324 -2.26 17.04 -23.82
CA GLU A 324 -3.65 16.79 -23.41
C GLU A 324 -3.95 17.33 -21.99
N LYS A 325 -5.18 17.12 -21.51
CA LYS A 325 -5.56 17.37 -20.11
C LYS A 325 -4.60 16.64 -19.17
N PRO A 326 -4.27 17.22 -18.01
CA PRO A 326 -3.39 16.57 -17.04
C PRO A 326 -3.94 15.18 -16.66
N PRO A 327 -3.07 14.19 -16.42
CA PRO A 327 -3.50 12.88 -15.97
C PRO A 327 -4.22 12.98 -14.62
N LEU A 328 -5.23 12.15 -14.43
CA LEU A 328 -5.85 11.97 -13.12
C LEU A 328 -4.91 11.17 -12.20
N LEU A 329 -5.03 11.44 -10.91
CA LEU A 329 -4.33 10.73 -9.86
C LEU A 329 -5.25 9.73 -9.17
N SER A 330 -4.70 8.82 -8.37
CA SER A 330 -5.43 7.71 -7.74
C SER A 330 -6.73 8.16 -7.08
N ARG A 331 -6.71 9.26 -6.32
CA ARG A 331 -7.91 9.84 -5.69
C ARG A 331 -9.04 10.05 -6.71
N ASP A 332 -8.72 10.72 -7.81
CA ASP A 332 -9.70 11.17 -8.80
C ASP A 332 -10.13 10.02 -9.72
N VAL A 333 -9.21 9.12 -10.08
CA VAL A 333 -9.52 7.89 -10.84
C VAL A 333 -10.49 7.01 -10.04
N ILE A 334 -10.18 6.74 -8.76
CA ILE A 334 -11.05 5.91 -7.91
C ILE A 334 -12.43 6.55 -7.78
N ARG A 335 -12.49 7.87 -7.55
CA ARG A 335 -13.77 8.60 -7.46
C ARG A 335 -14.56 8.56 -8.75
N ALA A 336 -13.92 8.75 -9.90
CA ALA A 336 -14.57 8.69 -11.21
C ALA A 336 -15.21 7.31 -11.45
N VAL A 337 -14.46 6.23 -11.17
CA VAL A 337 -14.97 4.85 -11.24
C VAL A 337 -16.12 4.64 -10.27
N HIS A 338 -15.96 5.03 -9.00
CA HIS A 338 -16.97 4.84 -7.96
C HIS A 338 -18.27 5.57 -8.30
N LEU A 339 -18.20 6.86 -8.61
CA LEU A 339 -19.36 7.68 -8.93
C LEU A 339 -20.07 7.17 -10.18
N LYS A 340 -19.32 6.80 -11.23
CA LYS A 340 -19.93 6.24 -12.45
C LYS A 340 -20.71 4.96 -12.16
N LEU A 341 -20.19 4.07 -11.31
CA LEU A 341 -20.91 2.86 -10.91
C LEU A 341 -22.11 3.14 -10.00
N VAL A 342 -22.04 4.18 -9.17
CA VAL A 342 -23.15 4.62 -8.30
C VAL A 342 -24.28 5.22 -9.13
N ASP A 343 -23.96 6.11 -10.07
CA ASP A 343 -24.93 6.74 -10.98
C ASP A 343 -25.71 5.70 -11.79
N GLU A 344 -25.03 4.64 -12.19
CA GLU A 344 -25.59 3.52 -12.95
C GLU A 344 -26.16 2.39 -12.06
N LYS A 345 -26.14 2.57 -10.74
CA LYS A 345 -26.76 1.67 -9.74
C LYS A 345 -26.20 0.24 -9.74
N VAL A 346 -24.93 0.08 -10.10
CA VAL A 346 -24.24 -1.22 -10.14
C VAL A 346 -23.06 -1.31 -9.18
N ARG A 347 -22.74 -0.24 -8.44
CA ARG A 347 -21.58 -0.20 -7.52
C ARG A 347 -21.59 -1.30 -6.48
N ASP A 348 -22.75 -1.66 -5.94
CA ASP A 348 -22.86 -2.67 -4.88
C ASP A 348 -22.58 -4.08 -5.36
N GLU A 349 -22.71 -4.34 -6.66
CA GLU A 349 -22.60 -5.68 -7.25
C GLU A 349 -21.16 -6.15 -7.44
N VAL A 350 -20.19 -5.24 -7.56
CA VAL A 350 -18.82 -5.53 -7.96
C VAL A 350 -17.79 -5.13 -6.90
N THR A 351 -16.77 -5.95 -6.71
CA THR A 351 -15.60 -5.57 -5.91
C THR A 351 -14.60 -4.78 -6.77
N ILE A 352 -14.21 -3.60 -6.32
CA ILE A 352 -13.16 -2.78 -6.92
C ILE A 352 -11.88 -2.90 -6.09
N VAL A 353 -10.80 -3.31 -6.74
CA VAL A 353 -9.43 -3.27 -6.21
C VAL A 353 -8.70 -2.15 -6.93
N PHE A 354 -7.95 -1.33 -6.21
CA PHE A 354 -7.09 -0.32 -6.80
C PHE A 354 -5.62 -0.54 -6.43
N SER A 355 -4.71 -0.42 -7.39
CA SER A 355 -3.26 -0.42 -7.14
C SER A 355 -2.53 0.62 -7.99
N GLY A 356 -1.23 0.76 -7.75
CA GLY A 356 -0.41 1.85 -8.30
C GLY A 356 -0.35 3.04 -7.34
N GLY A 357 0.86 3.33 -6.83
CA GLY A 357 1.08 4.46 -5.91
C GLY A 357 0.50 4.27 -4.50
N ILE A 358 0.10 3.08 -4.07
CA ILE A 358 -0.29 2.88 -2.66
C ILE A 358 0.97 2.79 -1.78
N ALA A 359 1.56 3.94 -1.47
CA ALA A 359 2.88 4.07 -0.85
C ALA A 359 2.89 3.93 0.67
N MET A 360 1.84 4.41 1.34
CA MET A 360 1.78 4.51 2.81
C MET A 360 0.48 3.95 3.35
N ALA A 361 0.47 3.54 4.63
CA ALA A 361 -0.69 2.96 5.30
C ALA A 361 -1.97 3.80 5.15
N GLU A 362 -1.83 5.12 5.19
CA GLU A 362 -2.94 6.07 5.08
C GLU A 362 -3.57 6.16 3.68
N HIS A 363 -2.88 5.69 2.64
CA HIS A 363 -3.43 5.63 1.29
C HIS A 363 -4.54 4.57 1.21
N VAL A 364 -4.49 3.51 2.04
CA VAL A 364 -5.49 2.44 2.06
C VAL A 364 -6.88 2.95 2.45
N PRO A 365 -7.10 3.54 3.64
CA PRO A 365 -8.41 4.08 3.99
C PRO A 365 -8.82 5.25 3.08
N LYS A 366 -7.89 6.09 2.63
CA LYS A 366 -8.20 7.17 1.67
C LYS A 366 -8.73 6.64 0.34
N ALA A 367 -8.08 5.61 -0.22
CA ALA A 367 -8.55 4.95 -1.42
C ALA A 367 -9.95 4.36 -1.21
N MET A 368 -10.19 3.73 -0.05
CA MET A 368 -11.50 3.16 0.27
C MET A 368 -12.58 4.24 0.36
N ILE A 369 -12.30 5.35 1.04
CA ILE A 369 -13.19 6.52 1.11
C ILE A 369 -13.47 7.10 -0.28
N CYS A 370 -12.48 7.11 -1.16
CA CYS A 370 -12.67 7.51 -2.56
C CYS A 370 -13.57 6.53 -3.35
N GLY A 371 -13.70 5.28 -2.89
CA GLY A 371 -14.69 4.33 -3.39
C GLY A 371 -14.16 2.96 -3.81
N THR A 372 -12.89 2.62 -3.57
CA THR A 372 -12.41 1.22 -3.75
C THR A 372 -12.89 0.33 -2.58
N ASP A 373 -13.03 -0.98 -2.79
CA ASP A 373 -13.33 -1.91 -1.68
C ASP A 373 -12.06 -2.32 -0.93
N LEU A 374 -10.93 -2.37 -1.64
CA LEU A 374 -9.61 -2.66 -1.09
C LEU A 374 -8.49 -2.17 -2.02
N THR A 375 -7.26 -2.24 -1.54
CA THR A 375 -6.06 -1.89 -2.33
C THR A 375 -5.19 -3.11 -2.61
N ALA A 376 -4.43 -3.07 -3.70
CA ALA A 376 -3.27 -3.94 -3.88
C ALA A 376 -1.97 -3.13 -3.78
N ILE A 377 -0.97 -3.69 -3.09
CA ILE A 377 0.31 -3.01 -2.81
C ILE A 377 1.49 -3.79 -3.36
N ASP A 378 2.56 -3.07 -3.68
CA ASP A 378 3.68 -3.61 -4.42
C ASP A 378 5.04 -3.08 -3.93
N ILE A 379 5.44 -1.88 -4.34
CA ILE A 379 6.73 -1.23 -4.02
C ILE A 379 6.97 -1.11 -2.50
N PRO A 380 5.98 -0.82 -1.64
CA PRO A 380 6.23 -0.75 -0.19
C PRO A 380 6.81 -2.04 0.40
N LEU A 381 6.41 -3.20 -0.14
CA LEU A 381 6.91 -4.50 0.28
C LEU A 381 8.34 -4.76 -0.23
N LEU A 382 8.72 -4.18 -1.37
CA LEU A 382 10.10 -4.21 -1.86
C LEU A 382 11.00 -3.26 -1.04
N ILE A 383 10.51 -2.08 -0.71
CA ILE A 383 11.19 -1.11 0.18
C ILE A 383 11.40 -1.73 1.56
N ALA A 384 10.42 -2.49 2.06
CA ALA A 384 10.56 -3.25 3.30
C ALA A 384 11.75 -4.22 3.29
N LEU A 385 12.24 -4.63 2.12
CA LEU A 385 13.42 -5.48 1.95
C LEU A 385 14.69 -4.73 1.52
N GLY A 386 14.65 -3.40 1.45
CA GLY A 386 15.79 -2.55 1.09
C GLY A 386 15.88 -2.11 -0.35
N THR A 387 14.83 -2.34 -1.12
CA THR A 387 14.77 -1.80 -2.48
C THR A 387 14.71 -0.28 -2.44
N ARG A 388 15.57 0.35 -3.24
CA ARG A 388 15.58 1.80 -3.46
C ARG A 388 14.88 2.10 -4.78
N LEU A 389 14.26 3.25 -4.87
CA LEU A 389 13.64 3.74 -6.11
C LEU A 389 14.21 5.12 -6.41
N TYR A 390 14.61 5.36 -7.65
CA TYR A 390 15.04 6.66 -8.15
C TYR A 390 14.14 7.02 -9.34
N GLU A 391 13.65 8.26 -9.39
CA GLU A 391 12.75 8.71 -10.47
C GLU A 391 13.47 9.49 -11.58
N GLU A 392 14.66 10.03 -11.33
CA GLU A 392 15.41 10.87 -12.26
C GLU A 392 16.78 10.24 -12.54
N PRO A 393 17.20 10.06 -13.82
CA PRO A 393 16.54 10.47 -15.06
C PRO A 393 15.41 9.55 -15.56
N GLU A 394 15.35 8.30 -15.09
CA GLU A 394 14.27 7.34 -15.37
C GLU A 394 13.91 6.58 -14.09
N LYS A 395 12.71 5.99 -14.04
CA LYS A 395 12.30 5.12 -12.93
C LYS A 395 13.21 3.90 -12.86
N ILE A 396 14.02 3.80 -11.81
CA ILE A 396 14.91 2.66 -11.56
C ILE A 396 14.60 2.09 -10.17
N LEU A 397 14.32 0.78 -10.12
CA LEU A 397 14.31 0.01 -8.88
C LEU A 397 15.70 -0.62 -8.69
N VAL A 398 16.35 -0.32 -7.57
CA VAL A 398 17.64 -0.87 -7.19
C VAL A 398 17.44 -1.79 -5.99
N PHE A 399 17.59 -3.10 -6.22
CA PHE A 399 17.53 -4.09 -5.17
C PHE A 399 18.78 -4.03 -4.30
N ALA A 400 18.63 -4.25 -3.00
CA ALA A 400 19.76 -4.28 -2.06
C ALA A 400 20.72 -5.43 -2.40
N GLU A 401 22.02 -5.18 -2.34
CA GLU A 401 23.03 -6.21 -2.43
C GLU A 401 22.83 -7.24 -1.32
N GLY A 402 22.90 -8.54 -1.63
CA GLY A 402 22.64 -9.60 -0.65
C GLY A 402 21.15 -9.88 -0.39
N LEU A 403 20.21 -9.26 -1.10
CA LEU A 403 18.78 -9.61 -0.99
C LEU A 403 18.51 -11.10 -1.23
N GLU A 404 19.30 -11.74 -2.10
CA GLU A 404 19.18 -13.17 -2.39
C GLU A 404 19.60 -14.08 -1.22
N SER A 405 20.50 -13.62 -0.35
CA SER A 405 20.97 -14.39 0.81
C SER A 405 20.03 -14.29 2.02
N ILE A 406 19.04 -13.38 1.99
CA ILE A 406 18.06 -13.24 3.05
C ILE A 406 17.14 -14.47 3.07
N SER A 407 17.01 -15.08 4.25
CA SER A 407 16.15 -16.24 4.40
C SER A 407 14.67 -15.91 4.11
N VAL A 408 13.96 -16.87 3.51
CA VAL A 408 12.50 -16.77 3.25
C VAL A 408 11.73 -16.41 4.53
N GLY A 409 12.13 -16.95 5.68
CA GLY A 409 11.49 -16.65 6.97
C GLY A 409 11.64 -15.19 7.39
N THR A 410 12.82 -14.61 7.21
CA THR A 410 13.10 -13.19 7.48
C THR A 410 12.28 -12.29 6.54
N ILE A 411 12.27 -12.59 5.24
CA ILE A 411 11.49 -11.87 4.23
C ILE A 411 10.00 -11.89 4.61
N THR A 412 9.47 -13.08 4.89
CA THR A 412 8.07 -13.30 5.29
C THR A 412 7.74 -12.43 6.51
N GLN A 413 8.58 -12.47 7.54
CA GLN A 413 8.30 -11.75 8.78
C GLN A 413 8.37 -10.23 8.61
N ARG A 414 9.23 -9.69 7.74
CA ARG A 414 9.27 -8.25 7.45
C ARG A 414 8.01 -7.75 6.76
N MET A 415 7.46 -8.53 5.84
CA MET A 415 6.18 -8.19 5.20
C MET A 415 5.01 -8.28 6.19
N VAL A 416 5.00 -9.30 7.05
CA VAL A 416 4.03 -9.45 8.14
C VAL A 416 4.11 -8.26 9.11
N ASN A 417 5.32 -7.82 9.46
CA ASN A 417 5.53 -6.64 10.30
C ASN A 417 4.98 -5.37 9.66
N LEU A 418 5.32 -5.12 8.38
CA LEU A 418 4.82 -3.95 7.65
C LEU A 418 3.28 -3.92 7.67
N MET A 419 2.66 -5.06 7.35
CA MET A 419 1.20 -5.18 7.35
C MET A 419 0.61 -5.08 8.76
N GLY A 420 1.31 -5.54 9.79
CA GLY A 420 0.91 -5.33 11.19
C GLY A 420 0.90 -3.86 11.60
N ALA A 421 1.92 -3.10 11.18
CA ALA A 421 1.97 -1.66 11.40
C ALA A 421 0.84 -0.93 10.63
N TRP A 422 0.62 -1.28 9.37
CA TRP A 422 -0.44 -0.69 8.54
C TRP A 422 -1.84 -1.05 9.06
N HIS A 423 -2.04 -2.28 9.51
CA HIS A 423 -3.28 -2.73 10.15
C HIS A 423 -3.56 -1.92 11.42
N SER A 424 -2.55 -1.69 12.25
CA SER A 424 -2.68 -0.85 13.45
C SER A 424 -3.07 0.59 13.11
N GLN A 425 -2.45 1.19 12.09
CA GLN A 425 -2.82 2.53 11.62
C GLN A 425 -4.24 2.59 11.02
N LEU A 426 -4.66 1.55 10.31
CA LEU A 426 -6.03 1.45 9.81
C LEU A 426 -7.03 1.44 10.97
N LEU A 427 -6.74 0.70 12.05
CA LEU A 427 -7.57 0.68 13.26
C LEU A 427 -7.61 2.04 13.95
N GLU A 428 -6.50 2.79 13.98
CA GLU A 428 -6.47 4.17 14.52
C GLU A 428 -7.36 5.09 13.71
N VAL A 429 -7.21 5.10 12.38
CA VAL A 429 -8.02 5.94 11.48
C VAL A 429 -9.49 5.60 11.63
N MET A 430 -9.85 4.32 11.56
CA MET A 430 -11.23 3.88 11.72
C MET A 430 -11.79 4.18 13.11
N GLY A 431 -11.00 3.99 14.16
CA GLY A 431 -11.38 4.31 15.54
C GLY A 431 -11.66 5.80 15.72
N ALA A 432 -10.77 6.66 15.21
CA ALA A 432 -10.92 8.12 15.25
C ALA A 432 -12.10 8.64 14.42
N MET A 433 -12.41 7.96 13.31
CA MET A 433 -13.60 8.22 12.48
C MET A 433 -14.89 7.63 13.08
N GLY A 434 -14.80 6.80 14.11
CA GLY A 434 -15.96 6.10 14.67
C GLY A 434 -16.57 5.01 13.78
N ILE A 435 -15.77 4.44 12.85
CA ILE A 435 -16.16 3.36 11.95
C ILE A 435 -15.72 2.01 12.54
N ARG A 436 -16.66 1.08 12.68
CA ARG A 436 -16.39 -0.26 13.24
C ARG A 436 -16.16 -1.36 12.20
N GLU A 437 -16.31 -1.04 10.92
CA GLU A 437 -16.24 -2.02 9.83
C GLU A 437 -15.65 -1.39 8.58
N ALA A 438 -14.57 -1.97 8.05
CA ALA A 438 -13.80 -1.39 6.95
C ALA A 438 -14.63 -1.22 5.68
N ARG A 439 -15.59 -2.11 5.42
CA ARG A 439 -16.50 -2.00 4.27
C ARG A 439 -17.32 -0.71 4.27
N ARG A 440 -17.55 -0.09 5.43
CA ARG A 440 -18.25 1.20 5.56
C ARG A 440 -17.40 2.41 5.17
N LEU A 441 -16.09 2.24 4.99
CA LEU A 441 -15.24 3.31 4.45
C LEU A 441 -15.59 3.59 2.99
N ARG A 442 -16.08 2.60 2.25
CA ARG A 442 -16.34 2.70 0.81
C ARG A 442 -17.28 3.86 0.48
N GLY A 443 -16.74 4.91 -0.15
CA GLY A 443 -17.53 6.09 -0.55
C GLY A 443 -17.97 6.99 0.60
N GLU A 444 -17.44 6.81 1.82
CA GLU A 444 -17.79 7.60 3.02
C GLU A 444 -17.14 8.99 2.99
N THR A 445 -17.48 9.77 1.97
CA THR A 445 -16.99 11.12 1.75
C THR A 445 -17.42 12.10 2.84
N GLY A 446 -18.51 11.80 3.58
CA GLY A 446 -18.96 12.58 4.74
C GLY A 446 -17.99 12.56 5.91
N ARG A 447 -17.01 11.62 5.93
CA ARG A 447 -15.91 11.58 6.89
C ARG A 447 -14.56 11.86 6.25
N ALA A 448 -14.56 12.59 5.14
CA ALA A 448 -13.36 13.12 4.54
C ALA A 448 -13.52 14.59 4.20
N ILE A 449 -12.38 15.25 4.14
CA ILE A 449 -12.26 16.65 3.80
C ILE A 449 -11.39 16.71 2.56
N PHE A 450 -11.89 17.35 1.51
CA PHE A 450 -11.18 17.53 0.24
C PHE A 450 -10.76 18.99 0.11
N TYR A 451 -9.46 19.21 -0.10
CA TYR A 451 -8.89 20.55 -0.15
C TYR A 451 -9.51 21.39 -1.27
N ASP A 452 -9.64 20.81 -2.46
CA ASP A 452 -10.21 21.45 -3.64
C ASP A 452 -11.68 21.84 -3.43
N GLU A 453 -12.45 21.03 -2.71
CA GLU A 453 -13.84 21.36 -2.36
C GLU A 453 -13.89 22.53 -1.37
N ILE A 454 -13.08 22.50 -0.29
CA ILE A 454 -13.00 23.59 0.69
C ILE A 454 -12.50 24.89 0.07
N ASP A 455 -11.45 24.82 -0.75
CA ASP A 455 -10.85 25.98 -1.40
C ASP A 455 -11.86 26.65 -2.34
N ALA A 456 -12.57 25.85 -3.15
CA ALA A 456 -13.63 26.35 -4.02
C ALA A 456 -14.80 26.97 -3.24
N GLU A 457 -15.21 26.37 -2.12
CA GLU A 457 -16.27 26.90 -1.25
C GLU A 457 -15.87 28.23 -0.58
N THR A 458 -14.66 28.28 -0.04
CA THR A 458 -14.15 29.39 0.77
C THR A 458 -13.70 30.57 -0.08
N PHE A 459 -12.89 30.29 -1.11
CA PHE A 459 -12.18 31.30 -1.89
C PHE A 459 -12.66 31.40 -3.33
N GLY A 460 -13.37 30.40 -3.85
CA GLY A 460 -13.82 30.38 -5.24
C GLY A 460 -14.68 31.59 -5.64
N LYS A 461 -15.43 32.19 -4.70
CA LYS A 461 -16.20 33.43 -4.97
C LYS A 461 -15.34 34.69 -5.03
N LEU A 462 -14.21 34.72 -4.33
CA LEU A 462 -13.28 35.85 -4.29
C LEU A 462 -12.42 35.92 -5.56
N PHE A 463 -12.02 34.77 -6.09
CA PHE A 463 -11.09 34.70 -7.23
C PHE A 463 -11.74 34.40 -8.58
N LYS A 464 -13.06 34.13 -8.65
CA LYS A 464 -13.79 33.95 -9.94
C LYS A 464 -13.89 35.22 -10.81
N LYS A 465 -13.39 36.38 -10.38
CA LYS A 465 -13.55 37.68 -11.06
C LYS A 465 -12.25 38.36 -11.52
N SER A 466 -11.15 37.62 -11.71
CA SER A 466 -9.89 38.21 -12.22
C SER A 466 -9.37 37.62 -13.53
N GLU A 467 -10.27 37.19 -14.43
CA GLU A 467 -9.94 36.99 -15.85
C GLU A 467 -10.87 37.85 -16.72
N THR A 468 -10.73 39.17 -16.58
CA THR A 468 -11.13 40.17 -17.57
C THR A 468 -10.43 41.47 -17.22
N VAL A 469 -9.10 41.47 -17.34
CA VAL A 469 -8.37 42.70 -17.64
C VAL A 469 -7.53 42.40 -18.86
N SER A 470 -8.13 42.70 -20.01
CA SER A 470 -7.39 42.98 -21.23
C SER A 470 -6.53 44.22 -21.01
N LEU A 471 -5.21 44.05 -21.04
CA LEU A 471 -4.27 45.08 -21.48
C LEU A 471 -3.19 44.42 -22.33
#